data_AF-A0A135VAT7-F1
#
_entry.id   AF-A0A135VAT7-F1
#
_cell.length_a   1.000
_cell.length_b   1.000
_cell.length_c   1.000
_cell.angle_alpha   90.00
_cell.angle_beta   90.00
_cell.angle_gamma   90.00
#
_symmetry.space_group_name_H-M   'P 1'
#
loop_
_entity.id
_entity.type
_entity.pdbx_description
1 polymer ?
#
loop_
_entity_poly.entity_id
_entity_poly.type
_entity_poly.pdbx_seq_one_letter_code
_entity_poly.pdbx_strand_id
1 'polypeptide(L)'
;MHSLSQGELEQLIQDVTRYEDLVPSMTADRERKTRIVGSLLQGVPTAESRVLQLACGRLGYGFVDLGWDDATTKSDEEIINESSLYSPVVDILVTGFVDRETMGAGRATIERIARTSTVPVLSLADELFAPQSALAMASSFWDHLDGLKGKRVSVCWGFGSKFVLPNSAHSLLLILATLGADVVLAAPPDFPLLKRVIRDAEKRAEHSGSRCEISTDLQESIEAADAVFAANWCRLDDFNHPERNVDHASHYRDWYFTDDTLLSDCLFMTEPPAQSDLLLDAKLEKSFRNLTDDWISKRVHALTASFKHVDRGQIGENQSNLI
;
A
#
# COMPACT_ATOMS: atom_id res chain seq x y z
N MET A 1 -9.17 -0.48 -4.47
CA MET A 1 -8.58 -1.73 -3.96
C MET A 1 -9.43 -2.33 -2.86
N HIS A 2 -9.74 -1.59 -1.79
CA HIS A 2 -10.65 -2.12 -0.76
C HIS A 2 -12.10 -2.31 -1.27
N SER A 3 -12.47 -1.64 -2.36
CA SER A 3 -13.73 -1.81 -3.09
C SER A 3 -13.75 -2.98 -4.07
N LEU A 4 -12.58 -3.57 -4.39
CA LEU A 4 -12.48 -4.66 -5.36
C LEU A 4 -12.94 -5.98 -4.71
N SER A 5 -13.61 -6.80 -5.51
CA SER A 5 -13.88 -8.19 -5.18
C SER A 5 -12.58 -9.01 -5.09
N GLN A 6 -12.66 -10.18 -4.44
CA GLN A 6 -11.52 -11.10 -4.38
C GLN A 6 -10.98 -11.45 -5.77
N GLY A 7 -11.86 -11.75 -6.74
CA GLY A 7 -11.44 -12.11 -8.10
C GLY A 7 -10.77 -10.96 -8.85
N GLU A 8 -11.23 -9.71 -8.67
CA GLU A 8 -10.57 -8.53 -9.24
C GLU A 8 -9.19 -8.32 -8.63
N LEU A 9 -9.04 -8.51 -7.32
CA LEU A 9 -7.76 -8.36 -6.62
C LEU A 9 -6.76 -9.47 -6.99
N GLU A 10 -7.22 -10.71 -7.12
CA GLU A 10 -6.41 -11.84 -7.62
C GLU A 10 -5.92 -11.58 -9.05
N GLN A 11 -6.80 -11.11 -9.93
CA GLN A 11 -6.42 -10.74 -11.29
C GLN A 11 -5.40 -9.60 -11.30
N LEU A 12 -5.58 -8.60 -10.43
CA LEU A 12 -4.67 -7.47 -10.33
C LEU A 12 -3.29 -7.92 -9.85
N ILE A 13 -3.19 -8.78 -8.83
CA ILE A 13 -1.92 -9.38 -8.41
C ILE A 13 -1.29 -10.16 -9.56
N GLN A 14 -2.04 -11.01 -10.26
CA GLN A 14 -1.51 -11.76 -11.40
C GLN A 14 -0.94 -10.82 -12.48
N ASP A 15 -1.60 -9.70 -12.76
CA ASP A 15 -1.08 -8.67 -13.66
C ASP A 15 0.25 -8.07 -13.14
N VAL A 16 0.41 -7.85 -11.82
CA VAL A 16 1.69 -7.42 -11.23
C VAL A 16 2.79 -8.47 -11.44
N THR A 17 2.46 -9.75 -11.27
CA THR A 17 3.42 -10.86 -11.45
C THR A 17 3.83 -11.04 -12.93
N ARG A 18 2.89 -10.79 -13.86
CA ARG A 18 3.07 -10.88 -15.32
C ARG A 18 3.31 -9.51 -15.95
N TYR A 19 4.05 -8.66 -15.24
CA TYR A 19 4.27 -7.27 -15.63
C TYR A 19 4.82 -7.10 -17.06
N GLU A 20 5.73 -7.97 -17.50
CA GLU A 20 6.28 -7.91 -18.86
C GLU A 20 5.21 -8.10 -19.95
N ASP A 21 4.12 -8.82 -19.67
CA ASP A 21 2.99 -8.97 -20.60
C ASP A 21 2.16 -7.67 -20.71
N LEU A 22 2.26 -6.79 -19.71
CA LEU A 22 1.54 -5.51 -19.68
C LEU A 22 2.27 -4.40 -20.45
N VAL A 23 3.60 -4.47 -20.43
CA VAL A 23 4.47 -3.46 -21.03
C VAL A 23 4.58 -3.72 -22.53
N PRO A 24 4.17 -2.77 -23.39
CA PRO A 24 4.35 -2.93 -24.83
C PRO A 24 5.84 -3.07 -25.18
N SER A 25 6.14 -3.99 -26.10
CA SER A 25 7.48 -4.07 -26.68
C SER A 25 7.77 -2.80 -27.51
N MET A 26 9.03 -2.39 -27.58
CA MET A 26 9.45 -1.19 -28.33
C MET A 26 9.07 -1.22 -29.82
N THR A 27 8.76 -2.39 -30.36
CA THR A 27 8.39 -2.61 -31.77
C THR A 27 6.89 -2.79 -31.97
N ALA A 28 6.11 -2.97 -30.90
CA ALA A 28 4.67 -3.14 -30.97
C ALA A 28 3.95 -1.81 -30.81
N ASP A 29 2.99 -1.60 -31.70
CA ASP A 29 1.85 -0.68 -31.59
C ASP A 29 2.05 0.79 -32.05
N ARG A 30 1.79 1.02 -33.35
CA ARG A 30 1.60 2.37 -33.92
C ARG A 30 0.18 2.92 -33.74
N GLU A 31 -0.77 2.11 -33.25
CA GLU A 31 -2.20 2.47 -33.16
C GLU A 31 -2.73 2.61 -31.73
N ARG A 32 -1.86 2.57 -30.71
CA ARG A 32 -2.29 2.70 -29.31
C ARG A 32 -2.73 4.12 -28.97
N LYS A 33 -3.91 4.23 -28.35
CA LYS A 33 -4.36 5.45 -27.70
C LYS A 33 -3.49 5.70 -26.46
N THR A 34 -2.60 6.68 -26.53
CA THR A 34 -1.84 7.15 -25.38
C THR A 34 -2.79 7.76 -24.35
N ARG A 35 -2.70 7.31 -23.09
CA ARG A 35 -3.42 7.91 -21.97
C ARG A 35 -2.66 9.10 -21.41
N ILE A 36 -3.40 10.08 -20.89
CA ILE A 36 -2.86 11.17 -20.07
C ILE A 36 -3.24 10.89 -18.61
N VAL A 37 -2.24 10.70 -17.76
CA VAL A 37 -2.40 10.53 -16.32
C VAL A 37 -2.09 11.85 -15.62
N GLY A 38 -3.09 12.41 -14.95
CA GLY A 38 -2.95 13.59 -14.10
C GLY A 38 -2.73 13.20 -12.65
N SER A 39 -1.81 13.86 -11.92
CA SER A 39 -1.62 13.63 -10.49
C SER A 39 -2.00 14.81 -9.61
N LEU A 40 -2.68 14.54 -8.50
CA LEU A 40 -2.98 15.50 -7.44
C LEU A 40 -2.43 14.96 -6.13
N LEU A 41 -1.22 15.40 -5.77
CA LEU A 41 -0.44 14.85 -4.67
C LEU A 41 -0.12 15.93 -3.63
N GLN A 42 -0.46 15.70 -2.37
CA GLN A 42 -0.18 16.58 -1.25
C GLN A 42 0.24 15.78 -0.02
N GLY A 43 1.36 16.17 0.60
CA GLY A 43 1.88 15.53 1.82
C GLY A 43 2.43 14.11 1.64
N VAL A 44 2.22 13.48 0.48
CA VAL A 44 2.78 12.16 0.15
C VAL A 44 4.30 12.24 -0.11
N PRO A 45 5.07 11.18 0.19
CA PRO A 45 6.50 11.16 -0.08
C PRO A 45 6.83 11.33 -1.57
N THR A 46 7.91 12.05 -1.91
CA THR A 46 8.35 12.27 -3.30
C THR A 46 8.62 10.97 -4.07
N ALA A 47 8.94 9.88 -3.36
CA ALA A 47 9.11 8.56 -3.95
C ALA A 47 7.83 8.08 -4.68
N GLU A 48 6.65 8.45 -4.19
CA GLU A 48 5.35 8.11 -4.80
C GLU A 48 5.22 8.72 -6.20
N SER A 49 5.54 10.01 -6.35
CA SER A 49 5.53 10.70 -7.64
C SER A 49 6.55 10.09 -8.62
N ARG A 50 7.72 9.63 -8.13
CA ARG A 50 8.71 8.93 -8.97
C ARG A 50 8.21 7.58 -9.45
N VAL A 51 7.60 6.78 -8.56
CA VAL A 51 6.98 5.49 -8.93
C VAL A 51 5.90 5.72 -9.99
N LEU A 52 5.07 6.75 -9.82
CA LEU A 52 4.04 7.15 -10.77
C LEU A 52 4.62 7.51 -12.14
N GLN A 53 5.64 8.37 -12.18
CA GLN A 53 6.31 8.74 -13.43
C GLN A 53 6.94 7.53 -14.14
N LEU A 54 7.57 6.62 -13.39
CA LEU A 54 8.14 5.40 -13.94
C LEU A 54 7.06 4.48 -14.52
N ALA A 55 5.95 4.27 -13.81
CA ALA A 55 4.84 3.45 -14.28
C ALA A 55 4.20 4.01 -15.57
N CYS A 56 3.98 5.33 -15.63
CA CYS A 56 3.52 6.01 -16.85
C CYS A 56 4.52 5.84 -18.00
N GLY A 57 5.81 6.06 -17.74
CA GLY A 57 6.87 5.92 -18.75
C GLY A 57 6.97 4.51 -19.32
N ARG A 58 6.80 3.48 -18.48
CA ARG A 58 6.79 2.06 -18.91
C ARG A 58 5.61 1.73 -19.81
N LEU A 59 4.48 2.39 -19.62
CA LEU A 59 3.30 2.22 -20.47
C LEU A 59 3.28 3.13 -21.71
N GLY A 60 4.21 4.08 -21.80
CA GLY A 60 4.18 5.14 -22.81
C GLY A 60 3.04 6.14 -22.59
N TYR A 61 2.56 6.29 -21.35
CA TYR A 61 1.50 7.24 -20.99
C TYR A 61 2.08 8.64 -20.78
N GLY A 62 1.31 9.65 -21.16
CA GLY A 62 1.57 11.02 -20.77
C GLY A 62 1.36 11.18 -19.27
N PHE A 63 2.25 11.91 -18.60
CA PHE A 63 2.13 12.23 -17.18
C PHE A 63 2.13 13.75 -17.01
N VAL A 64 1.19 14.26 -16.23
CA VAL A 64 1.09 15.68 -15.88
C VAL A 64 0.89 15.81 -14.38
N ASP A 65 1.78 16.52 -13.71
CA ASP A 65 1.56 16.92 -12.33
C ASP A 65 0.58 18.10 -12.31
N LEU A 66 -0.61 17.87 -11.75
CA LEU A 66 -1.69 18.85 -11.62
C LEU A 66 -1.73 19.43 -10.20
N GLY A 67 -0.77 19.06 -9.35
CA GLY A 67 -0.64 19.58 -8.00
C GLY A 67 -0.43 21.09 -7.98
N TRP A 68 -0.52 21.65 -6.77
CA TRP A 68 -0.48 23.09 -6.56
C TRP A 68 0.81 23.50 -5.86
N ASP A 69 1.43 24.57 -6.33
CA ASP A 69 2.56 25.20 -5.64
C ASP A 69 2.13 25.77 -4.26
N ASP A 70 0.86 26.10 -4.09
CA ASP A 70 0.25 26.72 -2.90
C ASP A 70 -0.76 25.80 -2.18
N ALA A 71 -0.68 24.49 -2.40
CA ALA A 71 -1.65 23.49 -1.89
C ALA A 71 -1.96 23.63 -0.39
N THR A 72 -0.97 24.00 0.43
CA THR A 72 -1.11 24.16 1.89
C THR A 72 -2.00 25.33 2.32
N THR A 73 -2.35 26.23 1.39
CA THR A 73 -3.19 27.41 1.68
C THR A 73 -4.59 27.29 1.09
N LYS A 74 -4.85 26.26 0.29
CA LYS A 74 -6.15 26.02 -0.33
C LYS A 74 -7.09 25.35 0.66
N SER A 75 -8.35 25.78 0.64
CA SER A 75 -9.42 25.04 1.31
C SER A 75 -9.75 23.75 0.57
N ASP A 76 -10.35 22.79 1.29
CA ASP A 76 -10.83 21.55 0.67
C ASP A 76 -11.78 21.82 -0.52
N GLU A 77 -12.68 22.81 -0.41
CA GLU A 77 -13.59 23.16 -1.51
C GLU A 77 -12.85 23.65 -2.76
N GLU A 78 -11.78 24.43 -2.61
CA GLU A 78 -10.97 24.86 -3.74
C GLU A 78 -10.27 23.67 -4.41
N ILE A 79 -9.68 22.78 -3.60
CA ILE A 79 -9.06 21.53 -4.10
C ILE A 79 -10.07 20.69 -4.89
N ILE A 80 -11.28 20.49 -4.36
CA ILE A 80 -12.34 19.71 -5.04
C ILE A 80 -12.78 20.40 -6.34
N ASN A 81 -13.03 21.71 -6.31
CA ASN A 81 -13.48 22.45 -7.48
C ASN A 81 -12.43 22.43 -8.59
N GLU A 82 -11.15 22.67 -8.27
CA GLU A 82 -10.06 22.63 -9.24
C GLU A 82 -9.82 21.22 -9.79
N SER A 83 -9.88 20.18 -8.95
CA SER A 83 -9.77 18.78 -9.42
C SER A 83 -10.84 18.41 -10.46
N SER A 84 -12.03 19.00 -10.33
CA SER A 84 -13.16 18.79 -11.25
C SER A 84 -12.94 19.49 -12.59
N LEU A 85 -12.15 20.57 -12.64
CA LEU A 85 -11.76 21.25 -13.89
C LEU A 85 -10.74 20.42 -14.69
N TYR A 86 -9.88 19.68 -14.00
CA TYR A 86 -8.88 18.83 -14.67
C TYR A 86 -9.43 17.48 -15.14
N SER A 87 -10.45 16.95 -14.46
CA SER A 87 -11.02 15.62 -14.77
C SER A 87 -11.38 15.42 -16.26
N PRO A 88 -11.97 16.39 -17.00
CA PRO A 88 -12.32 16.20 -18.41
C PRO A 88 -11.15 16.24 -19.40
N VAL A 89 -9.95 16.67 -18.96
CA VAL A 89 -8.78 16.88 -19.84
C VAL A 89 -7.66 15.86 -19.62
N VAL A 90 -7.88 14.89 -18.73
CA VAL A 90 -7.01 13.71 -18.53
C VAL A 90 -7.82 12.43 -18.72
N ASP A 91 -7.17 11.29 -18.83
CA ASP A 91 -7.83 9.98 -18.92
C ASP A 91 -7.96 9.28 -17.56
N ILE A 92 -7.02 9.52 -16.65
CA ILE A 92 -6.95 8.92 -15.31
C ILE A 92 -6.43 9.98 -14.35
N LEU A 93 -7.06 10.10 -13.18
CA LEU A 93 -6.53 10.89 -12.06
C LEU A 93 -5.90 9.98 -11.02
N VAL A 94 -4.69 10.33 -10.59
CA VAL A 94 -3.99 9.68 -9.49
C VAL A 94 -3.92 10.67 -8.33
N THR A 95 -4.45 10.29 -7.18
CA THR A 95 -4.61 11.15 -6.02
C THR A 95 -3.84 10.61 -4.83
N GLY A 96 -3.28 11.50 -4.01
CA GLY A 96 -2.64 11.13 -2.76
C GLY A 96 -2.59 12.33 -1.83
N PHE A 97 -3.24 12.23 -0.68
CA PHE A 97 -3.40 13.33 0.25
C PHE A 97 -3.08 12.83 1.65
N VAL A 98 -2.03 13.36 2.25
CA VAL A 98 -1.61 13.06 3.63
C VAL A 98 -1.56 14.37 4.41
N ASP A 99 -2.59 14.58 5.22
CA ASP A 99 -2.70 15.58 6.25
C ASP A 99 -1.94 15.12 7.50
N ARG A 100 -1.28 16.04 8.20
CA ARG A 100 -0.49 15.73 9.41
C ARG A 100 -1.15 16.18 10.71
N GLU A 101 -2.34 16.78 10.62
CA GLU A 101 -3.09 17.34 11.75
C GLU A 101 -4.37 16.56 12.02
N THR A 102 -5.00 16.01 10.97
CA THR A 102 -6.29 15.31 11.05
C THR A 102 -6.24 14.00 10.30
N MET A 103 -6.06 12.90 11.04
CA MET A 103 -6.04 11.55 10.48
C MET A 103 -7.35 11.24 9.73
N GLY A 104 -7.25 10.96 8.43
CA GLY A 104 -8.38 10.67 7.56
C GLY A 104 -8.95 11.87 6.80
N ALA A 105 -8.40 13.08 6.98
CA ALA A 105 -8.79 14.24 6.17
C ALA A 105 -8.42 14.03 4.70
N GLY A 106 -7.20 13.56 4.41
CA GLY A 106 -6.79 13.25 3.03
C GLY A 106 -7.67 12.19 2.39
N ARG A 107 -8.06 11.15 3.15
CA ARG A 107 -9.04 10.16 2.68
C ARG A 107 -10.37 10.79 2.29
N ALA A 108 -10.91 11.70 3.12
CA ALA A 108 -12.17 12.38 2.84
C ALA A 108 -12.06 13.23 1.55
N THR A 109 -10.93 13.91 1.35
CA THR A 109 -10.64 14.67 0.13
C THR A 109 -10.59 13.76 -1.09
N ILE A 110 -9.86 12.65 -1.05
CA ILE A 110 -9.81 11.68 -2.16
C ILE A 110 -11.22 11.15 -2.51
N GLU A 111 -12.04 10.81 -1.52
CA GLU A 111 -13.41 10.33 -1.75
C GLU A 111 -14.33 11.40 -2.33
N ARG A 112 -14.10 12.69 -2.01
CA ARG A 112 -14.84 13.80 -2.62
C ARG A 112 -14.42 14.03 -4.06
N ILE A 113 -13.11 14.02 -4.36
CA ILE A 113 -12.59 14.10 -5.74
C ILE A 113 -13.17 12.96 -6.58
N ALA A 114 -13.16 11.73 -6.07
CA ALA A 114 -13.70 10.57 -6.80
C ALA A 114 -15.21 10.68 -7.08
N ARG A 115 -15.98 11.37 -6.22
CA ARG A 115 -17.42 11.58 -6.43
C ARG A 115 -17.73 12.62 -7.50
N THR A 116 -16.86 13.61 -7.70
CA THR A 116 -17.07 14.68 -8.69
C THR A 116 -16.31 14.44 -10.00
N SER A 117 -15.32 13.55 -10.00
CA SER A 117 -14.52 13.26 -11.18
C SER A 117 -15.30 12.50 -12.26
N THR A 118 -15.10 12.92 -13.51
CA THR A 118 -15.63 12.28 -14.72
C THR A 118 -14.75 11.14 -15.25
N VAL A 119 -13.62 10.88 -14.59
CA VAL A 119 -12.64 9.85 -14.97
C VAL A 119 -12.30 8.97 -13.77
N PRO A 120 -11.71 7.78 -13.98
CA PRO A 120 -11.26 6.93 -12.89
C PRO A 120 -10.23 7.62 -12.00
N VAL A 121 -10.39 7.47 -10.68
CA VAL A 121 -9.51 8.02 -9.66
C VAL A 121 -8.77 6.88 -8.95
N LEU A 122 -7.45 6.86 -9.08
CA LEU A 122 -6.58 5.93 -8.36
C LEU A 122 -6.04 6.60 -7.09
N SER A 123 -6.17 5.95 -5.94
CA SER A 123 -5.56 6.38 -4.69
C SER A 123 -4.14 5.81 -4.56
N LEU A 124 -3.14 6.67 -4.41
CA LEU A 124 -1.77 6.27 -4.06
C LEU A 124 -1.63 6.03 -2.56
N ALA A 125 -1.94 7.06 -1.77
CA ALA A 125 -1.84 7.02 -0.31
C ALA A 125 -2.67 8.13 0.34
N ASP A 126 -3.16 7.84 1.54
CA ASP A 126 -3.66 8.78 2.53
C ASP A 126 -3.18 8.37 3.94
N GLU A 127 -3.63 9.04 4.99
CA GLU A 127 -3.17 8.75 6.36
C GLU A 127 -3.60 7.35 6.84
N LEU A 128 -4.64 6.80 6.22
CA LEU A 128 -5.29 5.57 6.62
C LEU A 128 -4.87 4.40 5.75
N PHE A 129 -4.64 4.62 4.46
CA PHE A 129 -4.48 3.58 3.46
C PHE A 129 -3.41 3.91 2.42
N ALA A 130 -2.60 2.91 2.06
CA ALA A 130 -1.62 2.97 0.97
C ALA A 130 -1.81 1.75 0.05
N PRO A 131 -2.92 1.69 -0.71
CA PRO A 131 -3.34 0.48 -1.40
C PRO A 131 -2.33 0.01 -2.47
N GLN A 132 -1.71 0.92 -3.20
CA GLN A 132 -0.71 0.57 -4.24
C GLN A 132 0.56 -0.02 -3.62
N SER A 133 0.98 0.49 -2.45
CA SER A 133 2.09 -0.09 -1.69
C SER A 133 1.75 -1.49 -1.19
N ALA A 134 0.57 -1.67 -0.63
CA ALA A 134 0.10 -2.95 -0.14
C ALA A 134 -0.08 -3.99 -1.26
N LEU A 135 -0.53 -3.59 -2.44
CA LEU A 135 -0.61 -4.46 -3.62
C LEU A 135 0.78 -4.94 -4.04
N ALA A 136 1.75 -4.04 -4.11
CA ALA A 136 3.13 -4.40 -4.43
C ALA A 136 3.68 -5.41 -3.43
N MET A 137 3.49 -5.16 -2.13
CA MET A 137 3.92 -6.05 -1.06
C MET A 137 3.26 -7.43 -1.13
N ALA A 138 1.93 -7.48 -1.28
CA ALA A 138 1.19 -8.73 -1.42
C ALA A 138 1.62 -9.51 -2.68
N SER A 139 1.92 -8.81 -3.79
CA SER A 139 2.41 -9.46 -5.01
C SER A 139 3.79 -10.09 -4.84
N SER A 140 4.69 -9.47 -4.05
CA SER A 140 5.99 -10.06 -3.73
C SER A 140 5.85 -11.37 -2.99
N PHE A 141 4.97 -11.42 -1.98
CA PHE A 141 4.67 -12.66 -1.26
C PHE A 141 3.98 -13.69 -2.15
N TRP A 142 3.02 -13.27 -2.97
CA TRP A 142 2.32 -14.15 -3.90
C TRP A 142 3.27 -14.89 -4.84
N ASP A 143 4.26 -14.19 -5.41
CA ASP A 143 5.24 -14.79 -6.33
C ASP A 143 6.11 -15.87 -5.67
N HIS A 144 6.51 -15.64 -4.42
CA HIS A 144 7.44 -16.55 -3.73
C HIS A 144 6.72 -17.69 -3.00
N LEU A 145 5.43 -17.54 -2.71
CA LEU A 145 4.62 -18.53 -2.02
C LEU A 145 3.71 -19.35 -2.95
N ASP A 146 3.74 -19.05 -4.26
CA ASP A 146 2.84 -19.61 -5.28
C ASP A 146 1.35 -19.38 -4.95
N GLY A 147 1.04 -18.16 -4.51
CA GLY A 147 -0.28 -17.75 -4.05
C GLY A 147 -0.36 -17.51 -2.54
N LEU A 148 -1.44 -16.86 -2.11
CA LEU A 148 -1.63 -16.46 -0.70
C LEU A 148 -2.69 -17.27 0.04
N LYS A 149 -3.51 -18.05 -0.67
CA LYS A 149 -4.61 -18.81 -0.05
C LYS A 149 -4.06 -19.86 0.92
N GLY A 150 -4.46 -19.75 2.19
CA GLY A 150 -4.04 -20.64 3.27
C GLY A 150 -2.59 -20.45 3.73
N LYS A 151 -1.91 -19.39 3.26
CA LYS A 151 -0.58 -19.00 3.76
C LYS A 151 -0.72 -18.16 5.03
N ARG A 152 0.14 -18.39 6.01
CA ARG A 152 0.18 -17.57 7.24
C ARG A 152 1.10 -16.38 7.03
N VAL A 153 0.53 -15.18 7.02
CA VAL A 153 1.29 -13.93 6.80
C VAL A 153 1.16 -13.03 8.02
N SER A 154 2.27 -12.67 8.63
CA SER A 154 2.29 -11.81 9.81
C SER A 154 2.61 -10.37 9.43
N VAL A 155 1.70 -9.46 9.76
CA VAL A 155 1.84 -8.00 9.61
C VAL A 155 2.22 -7.47 10.98
N CYS A 156 3.50 -7.22 11.19
CA CYS A 156 4.08 -6.95 12.49
C CYS A 156 4.51 -5.50 12.65
N TRP A 157 4.28 -4.93 13.83
CA TRP A 157 5.03 -3.77 14.26
C TRP A 157 6.49 -4.21 14.50
N GLY A 158 7.42 -3.28 14.39
CA GLY A 158 8.81 -3.56 14.74
C GLY A 158 9.54 -2.32 15.25
N PHE A 159 10.52 -2.54 16.12
CA PHE A 159 11.24 -1.47 16.76
C PHE A 159 12.03 -0.63 15.73
N GLY A 160 12.09 0.68 15.97
CA GLY A 160 12.76 1.61 15.09
C GLY A 160 12.85 3.01 15.68
N SER A 161 13.63 3.86 15.00
CA SER A 161 13.79 5.28 15.35
C SER A 161 13.02 6.22 14.42
N LYS A 162 12.67 5.75 13.22
CA LYS A 162 11.85 6.47 12.25
C LYS A 162 10.47 5.84 12.22
N PHE A 163 9.45 6.65 12.48
CA PHE A 163 8.06 6.21 12.51
C PHE A 163 7.36 6.59 11.21
N VAL A 164 6.62 5.63 10.66
CA VAL A 164 5.79 5.83 9.47
C VAL A 164 4.31 5.85 9.84
N LEU A 165 3.46 6.26 8.91
CA LEU A 165 2.02 6.11 9.08
C LEU A 165 1.64 4.62 9.04
N PRO A 166 0.57 4.20 9.73
CA PRO A 166 0.11 2.80 9.72
C PRO A 166 -0.58 2.39 8.41
N ASN A 167 -0.62 3.25 7.40
CA ASN A 167 -1.43 3.10 6.19
C ASN A 167 -1.05 1.91 5.31
N SER A 168 0.25 1.59 5.20
CA SER A 168 0.76 0.42 4.49
C SER A 168 0.35 -0.87 5.20
N ALA A 169 0.51 -0.94 6.53
CA ALA A 169 0.07 -2.07 7.35
C ALA A 169 -1.46 -2.26 7.30
N HIS A 170 -2.24 -1.18 7.37
CA HIS A 170 -3.70 -1.22 7.22
C HIS A 170 -4.11 -1.84 5.88
N SER A 171 -3.58 -1.31 4.78
CA SER A 171 -3.93 -1.79 3.44
C SER A 171 -3.45 -3.22 3.19
N LEU A 172 -2.26 -3.59 3.68
CA LEU A 172 -1.72 -4.94 3.53
C LEU A 172 -2.58 -5.97 4.26
N LEU A 173 -2.97 -5.68 5.50
CA LEU A 173 -3.88 -6.52 6.29
C LEU A 173 -5.19 -6.81 5.53
N LEU A 174 -5.80 -5.79 4.93
CA LEU A 174 -7.05 -5.94 4.17
C LEU A 174 -6.86 -6.73 2.87
N ILE A 175 -5.76 -6.50 2.14
CA ILE A 175 -5.46 -7.18 0.88
C ILE A 175 -5.18 -8.67 1.13
N LEU A 176 -4.31 -8.98 2.10
CA LEU A 176 -3.98 -10.37 2.46
C LEU A 176 -5.22 -11.17 2.88
N ALA A 177 -6.05 -10.60 3.76
CA ALA A 177 -7.30 -11.23 4.19
C ALA A 177 -8.28 -11.46 3.03
N THR A 178 -8.36 -10.51 2.09
CA THR A 178 -9.22 -10.66 0.88
C THR A 178 -8.72 -11.78 -0.02
N LEU A 179 -7.42 -12.01 -0.10
CA LEU A 179 -6.79 -13.04 -0.94
C LEU A 179 -6.72 -14.42 -0.27
N GLY A 180 -7.33 -14.56 0.92
CA GLY A 180 -7.43 -15.83 1.62
C GLY A 180 -6.17 -16.24 2.38
N ALA A 181 -5.26 -15.31 2.68
CA ALA A 181 -4.17 -15.56 3.63
C ALA A 181 -4.73 -15.60 5.07
N ASP A 182 -4.15 -16.46 5.90
CA ASP A 182 -4.34 -16.44 7.35
C ASP A 182 -3.43 -15.34 7.92
N VAL A 183 -4.01 -14.17 8.20
CA VAL A 183 -3.24 -12.98 8.58
C VAL A 183 -3.16 -12.84 10.09
N VAL A 184 -1.96 -12.54 10.58
CA VAL A 184 -1.73 -12.19 11.99
C VAL A 184 -1.30 -10.73 12.06
N LEU A 185 -2.10 -9.88 12.68
CA LEU A 185 -1.66 -8.55 13.06
C LEU A 185 -0.92 -8.65 14.40
N ALA A 186 0.38 -8.42 14.40
CA ALA A 186 1.19 -8.43 15.62
C ALA A 186 1.63 -7.02 15.98
N ALA A 187 1.20 -6.49 17.14
CA ALA A 187 1.66 -5.18 17.59
C ALA A 187 1.64 -5.08 19.13
N PRO A 188 2.52 -4.28 19.74
CA PRO A 188 2.38 -3.93 21.14
C PRO A 188 1.05 -3.20 21.39
N PRO A 189 0.48 -3.29 22.61
CA PRO A 189 -0.77 -2.61 22.96
C PRO A 189 -0.75 -1.09 22.71
N ASP A 190 0.43 -0.47 22.74
CA ASP A 190 0.64 0.97 22.53
C ASP A 190 0.57 1.38 21.05
N PHE A 191 0.74 0.43 20.11
CA PHE A 191 0.82 0.66 18.67
C PHE A 191 -0.28 -0.09 17.89
N PRO A 192 -1.56 0.00 18.29
CA PRO A 192 -2.63 -0.72 17.61
C PRO A 192 -2.87 -0.13 16.22
N LEU A 193 -3.37 -0.97 15.30
CA LEU A 193 -4.03 -0.47 14.09
C LEU A 193 -5.46 -0.01 14.40
N LEU A 194 -6.05 0.72 13.46
CA LEU A 194 -7.42 1.21 13.61
C LEU A 194 -8.41 0.05 13.78
N LYS A 195 -9.24 0.11 14.83
CA LYS A 195 -10.27 -0.91 15.12
C LYS A 195 -11.24 -1.17 13.97
N ARG A 196 -11.49 -0.19 13.10
CA ARG A 196 -12.31 -0.42 11.88
C ARG A 196 -11.58 -1.29 10.85
N VAL A 197 -10.27 -1.09 10.69
CA VAL A 197 -9.45 -1.85 9.73
C VAL A 197 -9.35 -3.30 10.17
N ILE A 198 -9.11 -3.52 11.47
CA ILE A 198 -9.11 -4.86 12.06
C ILE A 198 -10.44 -5.58 11.81
N ARG A 199 -11.57 -4.94 12.13
CA ARG A 199 -12.91 -5.52 11.88
C ARG A 199 -13.18 -5.80 10.41
N ASP A 200 -12.70 -4.93 9.52
CA ASP A 200 -12.87 -5.14 8.08
C ASP A 200 -11.98 -6.28 7.57
N ALA A 201 -10.79 -6.47 8.15
CA ALA A 201 -9.92 -7.61 7.86
C ALA A 201 -10.52 -8.93 8.36
N GLU A 202 -11.06 -8.97 9.58
CA GLU A 202 -11.79 -10.13 10.13
C GLU A 202 -12.94 -10.54 9.22
N LYS A 203 -13.77 -9.58 8.77
CA LYS A 203 -14.84 -9.86 7.82
C LYS A 203 -14.32 -10.39 6.49
N ARG A 204 -13.27 -9.79 5.93
CA ARG A 204 -12.68 -10.25 4.66
C ARG A 204 -12.14 -11.66 4.77
N ALA A 205 -11.47 -11.98 5.86
CA ALA A 205 -10.98 -13.32 6.15
C ALA A 205 -12.13 -14.33 6.23
N GLU A 206 -13.23 -14.00 6.92
CA GLU A 206 -14.43 -14.85 6.95
C GLU A 206 -14.99 -15.11 5.55
N HIS A 207 -15.05 -14.07 4.69
CA HIS A 207 -15.58 -14.19 3.33
C HIS A 207 -14.65 -15.00 2.39
N SER A 208 -13.33 -14.90 2.57
CA SER A 208 -12.35 -15.64 1.76
C SER A 208 -12.08 -17.06 2.29
N GLY A 209 -12.58 -17.38 3.49
CA GLY A 209 -12.38 -18.66 4.17
C GLY A 209 -11.05 -18.76 4.91
N SER A 210 -10.41 -17.63 5.23
CA SER A 210 -9.18 -17.54 6.03
C SER A 210 -9.44 -16.96 7.42
N ARG A 211 -8.35 -16.70 8.16
CA ARG A 211 -8.39 -16.13 9.53
C ARG A 211 -7.69 -14.78 9.60
N CYS A 212 -8.16 -13.94 10.50
CA CYS A 212 -7.47 -12.73 10.93
C CYS A 212 -7.31 -12.79 12.45
N GLU A 213 -6.07 -12.85 12.92
CA GLU A 213 -5.71 -12.95 14.34
C GLU A 213 -4.99 -11.68 14.79
N ILE A 214 -5.10 -11.32 16.06
CA ILE A 214 -4.36 -10.20 16.66
C ILE A 214 -3.46 -10.80 17.74
N SER A 215 -2.17 -10.49 17.70
CA SER A 215 -1.21 -10.89 18.70
C SER A 215 -0.52 -9.67 19.31
N THR A 216 -0.25 -9.74 20.61
CA THR A 216 0.64 -8.81 21.33
C THR A 216 1.97 -9.47 21.69
N ASP A 217 2.23 -10.66 21.17
CA ASP A 217 3.48 -11.41 21.33
C ASP A 217 4.12 -11.59 19.94
N LEU A 218 5.30 -11.02 19.76
CA LEU A 218 6.01 -11.10 18.49
C LEU A 218 6.38 -12.55 18.15
N GLN A 219 6.88 -13.32 19.11
CA GLN A 219 7.40 -14.66 18.87
C GLN A 219 6.28 -15.61 18.44
N GLU A 220 5.13 -15.56 19.13
CA GLU A 220 3.94 -16.34 18.76
C GLU A 220 3.46 -15.99 17.33
N SER A 221 3.56 -14.71 16.96
CA SER A 221 3.08 -14.26 15.65
C SER A 221 3.96 -14.75 14.49
N ILE A 222 5.25 -15.00 14.70
CA ILE A 222 6.20 -15.36 13.63
C ILE A 222 6.56 -16.85 13.59
N GLU A 223 6.26 -17.62 14.64
CA GLU A 223 6.69 -19.02 14.80
C GLU A 223 6.26 -19.93 13.64
N ALA A 224 5.10 -19.68 13.04
CA ALA A 224 4.54 -20.48 11.93
C ALA A 224 4.28 -19.65 10.67
N ALA A 225 4.90 -18.47 10.55
CA ALA A 225 4.68 -17.58 9.42
C ALA A 225 5.37 -18.10 8.14
N ASP A 226 4.65 -18.10 7.03
CA ASP A 226 5.22 -18.27 5.68
C ASP A 226 5.89 -16.96 5.22
N ALA A 227 5.36 -15.82 5.67
CA ALA A 227 5.93 -14.51 5.39
C ALA A 227 5.67 -13.52 6.54
N VAL A 228 6.62 -12.62 6.74
CA VAL A 228 6.53 -11.52 7.72
C VAL A 228 6.73 -10.19 6.99
N PHE A 229 5.80 -9.26 7.19
CA PHE A 229 6.01 -7.85 6.93
C PHE A 229 6.22 -7.13 8.27
N ALA A 230 7.28 -6.32 8.38
CA ALA A 230 7.55 -5.54 9.57
C ALA A 230 7.66 -4.04 9.23
N ALA A 231 7.02 -3.19 10.05
CA ALA A 231 7.16 -1.74 9.95
C ALA A 231 7.05 -1.06 11.32
N ASN A 232 7.78 0.04 11.50
CA ASN A 232 7.72 0.86 12.70
C ASN A 232 6.67 1.98 12.50
N TRP A 233 5.38 1.66 12.59
CA TRP A 233 4.34 2.69 12.47
C TRP A 233 4.15 3.47 13.77
N CYS A 234 3.65 4.70 13.65
CA CYS A 234 3.36 5.57 14.78
C CYS A 234 2.11 5.11 15.56
N ARG A 235 2.08 5.45 16.85
CA ARG A 235 0.89 5.36 17.70
C ARG A 235 -0.19 6.26 17.16
N LEU A 236 -1.42 5.75 17.12
CA LEU A 236 -2.58 6.51 16.67
C LEU A 236 -2.85 7.71 17.57
N ASP A 237 -2.64 7.57 18.88
CA ASP A 237 -2.87 8.65 19.86
C ASP A 237 -1.85 9.81 19.74
N ASP A 238 -0.66 9.52 19.19
CA ASP A 238 0.41 10.49 18.99
C ASP A 238 0.55 10.90 17.51
N PHE A 239 -0.50 10.75 16.71
CA PHE A 239 -0.49 11.09 15.28
C PHE A 239 0.00 12.54 15.03
N ASN A 240 -0.45 13.51 15.86
CA ASN A 240 -0.02 14.91 15.79
C ASN A 240 1.26 15.23 16.58
N HIS A 241 1.79 14.25 17.31
CA HIS A 241 2.95 14.38 18.18
C HIS A 241 3.94 13.24 17.96
N PRO A 242 4.42 13.04 16.72
CA PRO A 242 5.21 11.86 16.36
C PRO A 242 6.49 11.73 17.19
N GLU A 243 7.01 12.83 17.75
CA GLU A 243 8.17 12.83 18.64
C GLU A 243 7.99 11.98 19.90
N ARG A 244 6.74 11.77 20.37
CA ARG A 244 6.43 10.98 21.57
C ARG A 244 6.55 9.48 21.36
N ASN A 245 6.55 9.02 20.10
CA ASN A 245 6.66 7.59 19.78
C ASN A 245 7.96 6.97 20.30
N VAL A 246 9.05 7.74 20.37
CA VAL A 246 10.37 7.25 20.82
C VAL A 246 10.29 6.72 22.25
N ASP A 247 9.62 7.44 23.15
CA ASP A 247 9.51 7.06 24.55
C ASP A 247 8.73 5.75 24.70
N HIS A 248 7.60 5.62 23.99
CA HIS A 248 6.78 4.41 24.00
C HIS A 248 7.47 3.21 23.34
N ALA A 249 8.07 3.40 22.17
CA ALA A 249 8.78 2.35 21.45
C ALA A 249 9.99 1.81 22.23
N SER A 250 10.59 2.62 23.11
CA SER A 250 11.74 2.23 23.91
C SER A 250 11.49 1.04 24.86
N HIS A 251 10.22 0.76 25.17
CA HIS A 251 9.80 -0.40 25.98
C HIS A 251 9.68 -1.70 25.18
N TYR A 252 9.73 -1.63 23.85
CA TYR A 252 9.47 -2.74 22.93
C TYR A 252 10.68 -3.03 22.01
N ARG A 253 11.90 -2.85 22.53
CA ARG A 253 13.15 -3.06 21.78
C ARG A 253 13.37 -4.50 21.33
N ASP A 254 12.69 -5.43 21.99
CA ASP A 254 12.63 -6.85 21.68
C ASP A 254 11.73 -7.18 20.48
N TRP A 255 10.95 -6.20 19.98
CA TRP A 255 10.23 -6.33 18.71
C TRP A 255 11.17 -6.17 17.52
N TYR A 256 12.14 -7.07 17.46
CA TYR A 256 13.31 -7.06 16.59
C TYR A 256 13.39 -8.40 15.86
N PHE A 257 13.63 -8.34 14.55
CA PHE A 257 13.61 -9.50 13.68
C PHE A 257 15.02 -9.99 13.41
N THR A 258 15.29 -11.27 13.60
CA THR A 258 16.58 -11.86 13.26
C THR A 258 16.39 -13.02 12.30
N ASP A 259 17.44 -13.33 11.55
CA ASP A 259 17.41 -14.47 10.63
C ASP A 259 17.13 -15.80 11.36
N ASP A 260 17.51 -15.88 12.66
CA ASP A 260 17.36 -17.06 13.51
C ASP A 260 16.00 -17.17 14.22
N THR A 261 15.26 -16.05 14.39
CA THR A 261 13.91 -16.09 15.00
C THR A 261 12.81 -16.44 14.00
N LEU A 262 13.08 -16.27 12.70
CA LEU A 262 12.19 -16.66 11.62
C LEU A 262 12.43 -18.12 11.19
N LEU A 263 11.36 -18.85 10.84
CA LEU A 263 11.49 -20.17 10.21
C LEU A 263 12.39 -20.10 8.97
N SER A 264 13.16 -21.15 8.68
CA SER A 264 14.18 -21.14 7.62
C SER A 264 13.68 -20.71 6.25
N ASP A 265 12.41 -20.97 5.92
CA ASP A 265 11.81 -20.64 4.63
C ASP A 265 10.84 -19.44 4.71
N CYS A 266 10.69 -18.84 5.90
CA CYS A 266 9.86 -17.65 6.09
C CYS A 266 10.46 -16.46 5.32
N LEU A 267 9.63 -15.84 4.48
CA LEU A 267 9.97 -14.62 3.77
C LEU A 267 9.89 -13.42 4.72
N PHE A 268 10.67 -12.38 4.44
CA PHE A 268 10.66 -11.14 5.21
C PHE A 268 10.58 -9.93 4.28
N MET A 269 9.91 -8.86 4.72
CA MET A 269 9.91 -7.58 4.01
C MET A 269 9.67 -6.43 4.97
N THR A 270 10.32 -5.29 4.72
CA THR A 270 10.02 -4.00 5.34
C THR A 270 9.90 -2.94 4.25
N GLU A 271 9.34 -1.78 4.59
CA GLU A 271 9.45 -0.60 3.72
C GLU A 271 10.88 -0.04 3.78
N PRO A 272 11.48 0.33 2.64
CA PRO A 272 12.82 0.92 2.61
C PRO A 272 12.80 2.40 3.06
N PRO A 273 13.90 2.90 3.64
CA PRO A 273 15.09 2.15 4.01
C PRO A 273 14.85 1.29 5.24
N ALA A 274 15.35 0.04 5.21
CA ALA A 274 15.34 -0.82 6.37
C ALA A 274 16.12 -0.15 7.53
N GLN A 275 15.65 -0.34 8.76
CA GLN A 275 16.32 0.21 9.95
C GLN A 275 17.24 -0.84 10.55
N SER A 276 18.41 -1.02 9.94
CA SER A 276 19.45 -1.97 10.38
C SER A 276 19.77 -1.78 11.87
N ASP A 277 19.93 -2.90 12.59
CA ASP A 277 20.23 -2.96 14.03
C ASP A 277 19.16 -2.35 14.96
N LEU A 278 18.01 -1.95 14.41
CA LEU A 278 16.84 -1.49 15.19
C LEU A 278 15.59 -2.32 14.89
N LEU A 279 15.31 -2.57 13.61
CA LEU A 279 14.18 -3.37 13.17
C LEU A 279 14.61 -4.81 12.92
N LEU A 280 15.75 -5.00 12.27
CA LEU A 280 16.26 -6.30 11.84
C LEU A 280 17.77 -6.41 11.97
N ASP A 281 18.27 -7.64 12.07
CA ASP A 281 19.69 -7.92 12.07
C ASP A 281 20.32 -7.93 10.67
N ALA A 282 21.63 -7.69 10.62
CA ALA A 282 22.37 -7.62 9.36
C ALA A 282 22.36 -8.94 8.56
N LYS A 283 22.10 -10.08 9.22
CA LYS A 283 22.00 -11.39 8.57
C LYS A 283 20.68 -11.49 7.81
N LEU A 284 19.56 -11.13 8.45
CA LEU A 284 18.25 -11.08 7.81
C LEU A 284 18.20 -10.02 6.71
N GLU A 285 18.77 -8.84 6.96
CA GLU A 285 18.79 -7.74 5.99
C GLU A 285 19.40 -8.17 4.65
N LYS A 286 20.47 -8.98 4.68
CA LYS A 286 21.19 -9.49 3.50
C LYS A 286 20.70 -10.86 3.04
N SER A 287 19.71 -11.43 3.72
CA SER A 287 19.18 -12.76 3.42
C SER A 287 18.43 -12.72 2.09
N PHE A 288 18.52 -13.80 1.31
CA PHE A 288 17.73 -13.94 0.07
C PHE A 288 16.21 -14.01 0.36
N ARG A 289 15.84 -14.27 1.61
CA ARG A 289 14.45 -14.26 2.10
C ARG A 289 13.90 -12.86 2.30
N ASN A 290 14.77 -11.85 2.38
CA ASN A 290 14.38 -10.46 2.53
C ASN A 290 14.05 -9.85 1.16
N LEU A 291 12.75 -9.64 0.91
CA LEU A 291 12.22 -9.14 -0.35
C LEU A 291 12.21 -7.60 -0.43
N THR A 292 12.83 -6.90 0.53
CA THR A 292 12.81 -5.43 0.62
C THR A 292 13.42 -4.75 -0.62
N ASP A 293 14.42 -5.36 -1.25
CA ASP A 293 15.08 -4.78 -2.45
C ASP A 293 14.16 -4.77 -3.67
N ASP A 294 13.16 -5.65 -3.73
CA ASP A 294 12.18 -5.69 -4.81
C ASP A 294 11.16 -4.55 -4.73
N TRP A 295 11.11 -3.82 -3.61
CA TRP A 295 10.06 -2.87 -3.27
C TRP A 295 9.80 -1.87 -4.40
N ILE A 296 10.83 -1.15 -4.89
CA ILE A 296 10.64 -0.16 -5.97
C ILE A 296 10.11 -0.80 -7.25
N SER A 297 10.65 -1.96 -7.65
CA SER A 297 10.21 -2.63 -8.88
C SER A 297 8.75 -3.03 -8.78
N LYS A 298 8.37 -3.66 -7.66
CA LYS A 298 7.00 -4.10 -7.41
C LYS A 298 6.03 -2.95 -7.27
N ARG A 299 6.45 -1.82 -6.70
CA ARG A 299 5.66 -0.57 -6.67
C ARG A 299 5.33 -0.07 -8.08
N VAL A 300 6.31 -0.07 -8.99
CA VAL A 300 6.08 0.30 -10.40
C VAL A 300 5.15 -0.71 -11.07
N HIS A 301 5.38 -2.01 -10.89
CA HIS A 301 4.55 -3.05 -11.50
C HIS A 301 3.10 -2.99 -11.01
N ALA A 302 2.90 -2.80 -9.70
CA ALA A 302 1.58 -2.67 -9.08
C ALA A 302 0.79 -1.51 -9.66
N LEU A 303 1.42 -0.34 -9.80
CA LEU A 303 0.75 0.82 -10.37
C LEU A 303 0.49 0.66 -11.87
N THR A 304 1.41 0.04 -12.61
CA THR A 304 1.20 -0.35 -14.02
C THR A 304 0.01 -1.30 -14.19
N ALA A 305 -0.11 -2.31 -13.32
CA ALA A 305 -1.25 -3.23 -13.32
C ALA A 305 -2.56 -2.49 -13.02
N SER A 306 -2.56 -1.59 -12.02
CA SER A 306 -3.72 -0.74 -11.69
C SER A 306 -4.17 0.11 -12.88
N PHE A 307 -3.25 0.71 -13.64
CA PHE A 307 -3.61 1.43 -14.87
C PHE A 307 -4.24 0.53 -15.92
N LYS A 308 -3.71 -0.68 -16.11
CA LYS A 308 -4.28 -1.64 -17.08
C LYS A 308 -5.63 -2.18 -16.65
N HIS A 309 -5.85 -2.37 -15.36
CA HIS A 309 -7.16 -2.73 -14.83
C HIS A 309 -8.20 -1.65 -15.14
N VAL A 310 -7.85 -0.37 -14.96
CA VAL A 310 -8.69 0.77 -15.37
C VAL A 310 -8.98 0.75 -16.87
N ASP A 311 -7.97 0.53 -17.71
CA ASP A 311 -8.14 0.51 -19.17
C ASP A 311 -9.08 -0.59 -19.69
N ARG A 312 -9.13 -1.74 -19.00
CA ARG A 312 -10.01 -2.85 -19.38
C ARG A 312 -11.49 -2.55 -19.09
N GLY A 313 -11.82 -1.40 -18.50
CA GLY A 313 -13.21 -1.02 -18.22
C GLY A 313 -13.88 -1.95 -17.21
N GLN A 314 -13.10 -2.60 -16.35
CA GLN A 314 -13.61 -3.50 -15.30
C GLN A 314 -14.26 -2.74 -14.12
N ILE A 315 -14.42 -1.41 -14.25
CA ILE A 315 -15.20 -0.59 -13.32
C ILE A 315 -16.66 -0.70 -13.76
N GLY A 316 -17.48 -1.46 -13.02
CA GLY A 316 -18.90 -1.58 -13.35
C GLY A 316 -19.62 -0.22 -13.31
N GLU A 317 -20.67 -0.03 -14.12
CA GLU A 317 -21.44 1.24 -14.24
C GLU A 317 -22.02 1.78 -12.92
N ASN A 318 -21.99 1.00 -11.82
CA ASN A 318 -22.46 1.37 -10.48
C ASN A 318 -21.37 1.31 -9.38
N GLN A 319 -20.09 1.12 -9.74
CA GLN A 319 -18.98 1.13 -8.79
C GLN A 319 -18.44 2.54 -8.58
N SER A 320 -17.90 2.80 -7.38
CA SER A 320 -17.18 4.04 -7.09
C SER A 320 -16.04 4.23 -8.09
N ASN A 321 -15.87 5.44 -8.62
CA ASN A 321 -14.71 5.80 -9.45
C ASN A 321 -13.36 5.69 -8.71
N LEU A 322 -13.37 5.37 -7.40
CA LEU A 322 -12.19 5.26 -6.57
C LEU A 322 -11.63 3.84 -6.52
N ILE A 323 -10.39 3.70 -6.99
CA ILE A 323 -9.61 2.45 -7.03
C ILE A 323 -8.36 2.58 -6.18
#